data_AF-A0A8J5QSJ8-F1
#
_entry.id   AF-A0A8J5QSJ8-F1
#
_cell.length_a   1.000
_cell.length_b   1.000
_cell.length_c   1.000
_cell.angle_alpha   90.00
_cell.angle_beta   90.00
_cell.angle_gamma   90.00
#
_symmetry.space_group_name_H-M   'P 1'
#
loop_
_entity.id
_entity.type
_entity.pdbx_description
1 polymer ?
#
loop_
_entity_poly.entity_id
_entity_poly.type
_entity_poly.pdbx_seq_one_letter_code
_entity_poly.pdbx_strand_id
1 'polypeptide(L)'
;MYKVVMIVLIIAIICDLVNSKSTYYYGDQGDIVFPGPASYQRSIVITSPNNPTTEQSFLAKSIELAKQMQNFNTIEDFLSIVKGVPESEKPSFVADRMGVERASAPLARPAACTPALQVVPLTLRVEDPAAIYFPPCTRVKRCGGCCNHRLLSCQPTEVRLVNYEQCNHKQDYIEDECRCICSNTDDEAKCKNNSHIKIWDSDKCECGCREIEPCHEGLYFDKNTCRCQLKPRSRDTYYTWEANEKKVTPPIFADIMPRRKHKDEPIYK
;
A
#
# COMPACT_ATOMS: atom_id res chain seq x y z
N MET A 1 -26.50 -10.46 -55.98
CA MET A 1 -26.06 -9.68 -54.80
C MET A 1 -25.75 -10.57 -53.59
N TYR A 2 -26.50 -11.65 -53.31
CA TYR A 2 -26.26 -12.55 -52.16
C TYR A 2 -24.88 -13.24 -52.14
N LYS A 3 -24.31 -13.61 -53.29
CA LYS A 3 -23.00 -14.27 -53.39
C LYS A 3 -21.83 -13.38 -52.96
N VAL A 4 -21.90 -12.08 -53.23
CA VAL A 4 -20.84 -11.12 -52.87
C VAL A 4 -20.86 -10.85 -51.37
N VAL A 5 -22.06 -10.73 -50.77
CA VAL A 5 -22.22 -10.54 -49.32
C VAL A 5 -21.75 -11.76 -48.54
N MET A 6 -22.02 -12.98 -49.02
CA MET A 6 -21.51 -14.21 -48.41
C MET A 6 -19.99 -14.34 -48.45
N ILE A 7 -19.34 -13.95 -49.56
CA ILE A 7 -17.88 -13.99 -49.67
C ILE A 7 -17.24 -12.98 -48.71
N VAL A 8 -17.80 -11.79 -48.55
CA VAL A 8 -17.28 -10.78 -47.61
C VAL A 8 -17.42 -11.23 -46.16
N LEU A 9 -18.53 -11.88 -45.79
CA LEU A 9 -18.72 -12.44 -44.44
C LEU A 9 -17.75 -13.59 -44.14
N ILE A 10 -17.48 -14.46 -45.11
CA ILE A 10 -16.51 -15.56 -44.93
C ILE A 10 -15.09 -15.00 -44.77
N ILE A 11 -14.71 -13.97 -45.53
CA ILE A 11 -13.38 -13.34 -45.40
C ILE A 11 -13.24 -12.65 -44.03
N ALA A 12 -14.28 -11.96 -43.54
CA ALA A 12 -14.26 -11.34 -42.22
C ALA A 12 -14.06 -12.37 -41.09
N ILE A 13 -14.80 -13.49 -41.14
CA ILE A 13 -14.70 -14.56 -40.13
C ILE A 13 -13.31 -15.24 -40.16
N ILE A 14 -12.70 -15.40 -41.35
CA ILE A 14 -11.35 -15.96 -41.47
C ILE A 14 -10.29 -14.98 -40.96
N CYS A 15 -10.47 -13.67 -41.18
CA CYS A 15 -9.56 -12.64 -40.66
C CYS A 15 -9.59 -12.55 -39.13
N ASP A 16 -10.75 -12.72 -38.49
CA ASP A 16 -10.87 -12.70 -37.03
C ASP A 16 -10.27 -13.95 -36.36
N LEU A 17 -10.28 -15.11 -37.04
CA LEU A 17 -9.67 -16.35 -36.52
C LEU A 17 -8.14 -16.37 -36.60
N VAL A 18 -7.52 -15.60 -37.50
CA VAL A 18 -6.05 -15.54 -37.61
C VAL A 18 -5.44 -14.56 -36.60
N ASN A 19 -6.20 -13.56 -36.12
CA ASN A 19 -5.70 -12.54 -35.19
C ASN A 19 -5.95 -12.82 -33.70
N SER A 20 -6.55 -13.96 -33.35
CA SER A 20 -6.72 -14.40 -31.96
C SER A 20 -5.66 -15.43 -31.55
N LYS A 21 -4.38 -15.05 -31.56
CA LYS A 21 -3.36 -15.70 -30.71
C LYS A 21 -3.00 -14.77 -29.57
N SER A 22 -3.84 -14.77 -28.53
CA SER A 22 -3.49 -14.19 -27.23
C SER A 22 -2.43 -15.08 -26.57
N THR A 23 -1.16 -14.71 -26.74
CA THR A 23 -0.06 -15.33 -25.99
C THR A 23 -0.06 -14.74 -24.57
N TYR A 24 -0.67 -15.46 -23.64
CA TYR A 24 -0.49 -15.18 -22.21
C TYR A 24 0.92 -15.60 -21.81
N TYR A 25 1.82 -14.63 -21.66
CA TYR A 25 3.14 -14.83 -21.07
C TYR A 25 3.03 -14.69 -19.55
N TYR A 26 3.00 -15.81 -18.82
CA TYR A 26 3.57 -15.83 -17.47
C TYR A 26 5.09 -15.99 -17.66
N GLY A 27 5.80 -14.87 -17.67
CA GLY A 27 7.26 -14.87 -17.66
C GLY A 27 7.76 -15.30 -16.28
N ASP A 28 8.49 -16.40 -16.23
CA ASP A 28 9.27 -16.82 -15.08
C ASP A 28 10.38 -15.77 -14.81
N GLN A 29 10.63 -15.44 -13.55
CA GLN A 29 11.59 -14.39 -13.18
C GLN A 29 13.02 -14.93 -13.29
N GLY A 30 13.63 -14.85 -14.46
CA GLY A 30 15.05 -15.21 -14.59
C GLY A 30 15.75 -15.01 -15.93
N ASP A 31 15.05 -15.00 -17.06
CA ASP A 31 15.72 -15.08 -18.37
C ASP A 31 15.82 -13.73 -19.08
N ILE A 32 17.06 -13.29 -19.35
CA ILE A 32 17.36 -12.17 -20.24
C ILE A 32 17.23 -12.67 -21.68
N VAL A 33 16.12 -12.32 -22.35
CA VAL A 33 15.94 -12.60 -23.78
C VAL A 33 16.37 -11.37 -24.59
N PHE A 34 17.45 -11.50 -25.35
CA PHE A 34 17.83 -10.52 -26.37
C PHE A 34 17.02 -10.76 -27.65
N PRO A 35 16.47 -9.72 -28.30
CA PRO A 35 15.78 -9.88 -29.58
C PRO A 35 16.80 -10.13 -30.70
N GLY A 36 17.10 -11.40 -30.96
CA GLY A 36 17.84 -11.86 -32.14
C GLY A 36 16.89 -12.58 -33.13
N PRO A 37 17.26 -12.66 -34.42
CA PRO A 37 16.46 -13.37 -35.41
C PRO A 37 16.33 -14.86 -35.05
N ALA A 38 15.08 -15.32 -35.02
CA ALA A 38 14.70 -16.66 -34.57
C ALA A 38 15.13 -17.74 -35.56
N SER A 39 16.30 -18.35 -35.35
CA SER A 39 16.62 -19.69 -35.88
C SER A 39 17.93 -20.25 -35.30
N TYR A 40 17.93 -20.63 -34.01
CA TYR A 40 18.77 -21.75 -33.53
C TYR A 40 18.27 -22.21 -32.16
N GLN A 41 17.42 -23.24 -32.10
CA GLN A 41 17.22 -23.99 -30.87
C GLN A 41 18.51 -24.78 -30.61
N ARG A 42 19.44 -24.18 -29.87
CA ARG A 42 20.51 -24.95 -29.22
C ARG A 42 19.87 -25.59 -27.99
N SER A 43 19.54 -26.87 -28.09
CA SER A 43 19.20 -27.68 -26.93
C SER A 43 20.38 -27.62 -25.95
N ILE A 44 20.20 -26.93 -24.82
CA ILE A 44 21.14 -26.99 -23.71
C ILE A 44 21.09 -28.43 -23.20
N VAL A 45 22.14 -29.19 -23.48
CA VAL A 45 22.37 -30.49 -22.83
C VAL A 45 22.77 -30.17 -21.40
N ILE A 46 21.81 -30.24 -20.47
CA ILE A 46 22.10 -30.31 -19.04
C ILE A 46 22.63 -31.72 -18.79
N THR A 47 23.94 -31.91 -18.96
CA THR A 47 24.62 -33.09 -18.42
C THR A 47 24.62 -32.96 -16.90
N SER A 48 23.67 -33.62 -16.25
CA SER A 48 23.68 -33.88 -14.81
C SER A 48 24.93 -34.72 -14.48
N PRO A 49 25.89 -34.22 -13.67
CA PRO A 49 26.91 -35.08 -13.11
C PRO A 49 26.27 -35.88 -11.97
N ASN A 50 25.97 -37.15 -12.23
CA ASN A 50 25.44 -38.11 -11.26
C ASN A 50 26.48 -38.46 -10.18
N ASN A 51 26.84 -37.52 -9.30
CA ASN A 51 27.66 -37.83 -8.12
C ASN A 51 27.36 -36.88 -6.94
N PRO A 52 26.75 -37.37 -5.84
CA PRO A 52 26.27 -36.55 -4.72
C PRO A 52 27.39 -35.82 -3.95
N THR A 53 28.64 -36.25 -4.09
CA THR A 53 29.82 -35.61 -3.48
C THR A 53 30.31 -34.38 -4.25
N THR A 54 30.03 -34.29 -5.55
CA THR A 54 30.52 -33.19 -6.41
C THR A 54 29.62 -31.96 -6.29
N GLU A 55 28.30 -32.14 -6.15
CA GLU A 55 27.33 -31.04 -5.96
C GLU A 55 27.55 -30.28 -4.65
N GLN A 56 27.84 -30.99 -3.56
CA GLN A 56 28.14 -30.36 -2.27
C GLN A 56 29.41 -29.50 -2.34
N SER A 57 30.42 -29.97 -3.09
CA SER A 57 31.67 -29.23 -3.29
C SER A 57 31.49 -27.97 -4.15
N PHE A 58 30.58 -28.02 -5.13
CA PHE A 58 30.27 -26.88 -5.99
C PHE A 58 29.45 -25.82 -5.25
N LEU A 59 28.45 -26.26 -4.48
CA LEU A 59 27.65 -25.36 -3.63
C LEU A 59 28.54 -24.65 -2.61
N ALA A 60 29.44 -25.36 -1.93
CA ALA A 60 30.38 -24.77 -0.98
C ALA A 60 31.28 -23.70 -1.64
N LYS A 61 31.86 -24.01 -2.81
CA LYS A 61 32.66 -23.05 -3.59
C LYS A 61 31.83 -21.84 -4.05
N SER A 62 30.59 -22.05 -4.45
CA SER A 62 29.70 -20.97 -4.88
C SER A 62 29.29 -20.05 -3.71
N ILE A 63 29.16 -20.58 -2.50
CA ILE A 63 28.89 -19.81 -1.28
C ILE A 63 30.13 -19.00 -0.88
N GLU A 64 31.32 -19.58 -0.94
CA GLU A 64 32.57 -18.87 -0.65
C GLU A 64 32.79 -17.68 -1.60
N LEU A 65 32.56 -17.89 -2.90
CA LEU A 65 32.61 -16.81 -3.88
C LEU A 65 31.53 -15.75 -3.58
N ALA A 66 30.30 -16.16 -3.28
CA ALA A 66 29.21 -15.25 -2.94
C ALA A 66 29.55 -14.38 -1.71
N LYS A 67 30.20 -14.94 -0.69
CA LYS A 67 30.68 -14.20 0.49
C LYS A 67 31.76 -13.19 0.13
N GLN A 68 32.70 -13.54 -0.75
CA GLN A 68 33.70 -12.58 -1.24
C GLN A 68 33.05 -11.43 -2.02
N MET A 69 31.99 -11.72 -2.78
CA MET A 69 31.24 -10.73 -3.55
C MET A 69 30.52 -9.68 -2.70
N GLN A 70 30.24 -9.96 -1.41
CA GLN A 70 29.58 -9.00 -0.52
C GLN A 70 30.40 -7.74 -0.25
N ASN A 71 31.73 -7.80 -0.41
CA ASN A 71 32.61 -6.67 -0.09
C ASN A 71 32.70 -5.63 -1.23
N PHE A 72 32.03 -5.86 -2.36
CA PHE A 72 32.10 -4.96 -3.52
C PHE A 72 30.97 -3.93 -3.46
N ASN A 73 31.39 -2.66 -3.29
CA ASN A 73 30.49 -1.52 -3.27
C ASN A 73 30.59 -0.69 -4.56
N THR A 74 31.66 -0.87 -5.34
CA THR A 74 31.93 -0.12 -6.56
C THR A 74 31.95 -1.04 -7.79
N ILE A 75 31.89 -0.45 -8.98
CA ILE A 75 31.92 -1.20 -10.24
C ILE A 75 33.35 -1.70 -10.52
N GLU A 76 34.36 -0.94 -10.13
CA GLU A 76 35.77 -1.30 -10.25
C GLU A 76 36.08 -2.57 -9.45
N ASP A 77 35.55 -2.64 -8.23
CA ASP A 77 35.63 -3.82 -7.37
C ASP A 77 35.06 -5.06 -8.04
N PHE A 78 33.88 -4.94 -8.67
CA PHE A 78 33.25 -6.02 -9.41
C PHE A 78 34.10 -6.44 -10.64
N LEU A 79 34.59 -5.47 -11.41
CA LEU A 79 35.39 -5.70 -12.61
C LEU A 79 36.75 -6.33 -12.31
N SER A 80 37.28 -6.17 -11.09
CA SER A 80 38.54 -6.81 -10.66
C SER A 80 38.47 -8.34 -10.65
N ILE A 81 37.27 -8.92 -10.51
CA ILE A 81 37.06 -10.37 -10.38
C ILE A 81 36.50 -11.01 -11.63
N VAL A 82 35.80 -10.26 -12.49
CA VAL A 82 35.38 -10.74 -13.81
C VAL A 82 36.62 -10.81 -14.72
N LYS A 83 37.39 -11.88 -14.57
CA LYS A 83 38.51 -12.21 -15.46
C LYS A 83 37.93 -12.56 -16.82
N GLY A 84 38.23 -11.76 -17.83
CA GLY A 84 37.80 -12.06 -19.21
C GLY A 84 37.92 -10.93 -20.21
N VAL A 85 38.12 -9.69 -19.79
CA VAL A 85 38.38 -8.60 -20.74
C VAL A 85 39.90 -8.50 -20.97
N PRO A 86 40.43 -8.92 -22.14
CA PRO A 86 41.82 -8.62 -22.47
C PRO A 86 42.03 -7.11 -22.41
N GLU A 87 43.23 -6.66 -22.02
CA GLU A 87 43.52 -5.22 -21.86
C GLU A 87 43.21 -4.37 -23.11
N SER A 88 43.23 -5.01 -24.28
CA SER A 88 42.86 -4.43 -25.58
C SER A 88 41.36 -4.18 -25.78
N GLU A 89 40.49 -4.78 -24.97
CA GLU A 89 39.02 -4.66 -25.04
C GLU A 89 38.41 -4.00 -23.81
N LYS A 90 39.22 -3.51 -22.86
CA LYS A 90 38.73 -2.61 -21.82
C LYS A 90 38.07 -1.44 -22.55
N PRO A 91 36.75 -1.23 -22.42
CA PRO A 91 36.09 -0.14 -23.10
C PRO A 91 36.70 1.14 -22.56
N SER A 92 37.59 1.74 -23.35
CA SER A 92 37.79 3.18 -23.30
C SER A 92 36.39 3.73 -23.48
N PHE A 93 35.84 4.40 -22.46
CA PHE A 93 34.62 5.17 -22.62
C PHE A 93 34.84 6.02 -23.89
N VAL A 94 34.16 5.64 -24.97
CA VAL A 94 34.29 6.31 -26.26
C VAL A 94 33.62 7.65 -26.09
N ALA A 95 34.41 8.63 -25.66
CA ALA A 95 34.10 10.02 -25.88
C ALA A 95 34.17 10.25 -27.40
N ASP A 96 33.01 10.63 -27.95
CA ASP A 96 32.85 11.53 -29.08
C ASP A 96 33.49 11.15 -30.41
N ARG A 97 32.86 10.23 -31.14
CA ARG A 97 32.80 10.30 -32.62
C ARG A 97 31.43 9.92 -33.18
N MET A 98 30.36 10.55 -32.69
CA MET A 98 29.21 10.98 -33.51
C MET A 98 28.25 11.77 -32.63
N GLY A 99 28.16 13.07 -32.92
CA GLY A 99 27.37 14.02 -32.15
C GLY A 99 25.91 13.64 -32.05
N VAL A 100 25.50 13.27 -30.85
CA VAL A 100 24.26 13.67 -30.18
C VAL A 100 24.60 13.61 -28.70
N GLU A 101 24.63 14.76 -28.02
CA GLU A 101 24.65 14.83 -26.55
C GLU A 101 23.34 14.24 -26.02
N ARG A 102 23.27 12.91 -25.94
CA ARG A 102 22.32 12.28 -25.03
C ARG A 102 22.91 12.49 -23.64
N ALA A 103 22.20 13.25 -22.82
CA ALA A 103 22.57 13.47 -21.42
C ALA A 103 23.01 12.14 -20.79
N SER A 104 24.25 12.10 -20.30
CA SER A 104 24.82 10.93 -19.67
C SER A 104 23.91 10.47 -18.53
N ALA A 105 23.38 9.25 -18.62
CA ALA A 105 22.52 8.71 -17.58
C ALA A 105 23.35 8.55 -16.28
N PRO A 106 22.82 8.95 -15.11
CA PRO A 106 23.54 8.77 -13.86
C PRO A 106 23.73 7.27 -13.59
N LEU A 107 24.93 6.92 -13.15
CA LEU A 107 25.28 5.53 -12.84
C LEU A 107 24.46 5.05 -11.63
N ALA A 108 23.84 3.88 -11.77
CA ALA A 108 23.09 3.27 -10.68
C ALA A 108 24.01 2.91 -9.51
N ARG A 109 23.60 3.27 -8.30
CA ARG A 109 24.30 2.87 -7.07
C ARG A 109 23.64 1.62 -6.48
N PRO A 110 24.40 0.60 -6.06
CA PRO A 110 23.83 -0.59 -5.45
C PRO A 110 23.14 -0.23 -4.12
N ALA A 111 21.96 -0.79 -3.89
CA ALA A 111 21.27 -0.65 -2.62
C ALA A 111 21.88 -1.63 -1.61
N ALA A 112 22.68 -1.13 -0.66
CA ALA A 112 23.28 -1.96 0.38
C ALA A 112 22.21 -2.57 1.32
N CYS A 113 22.45 -3.80 1.77
CA CYS A 113 21.63 -4.48 2.79
C CYS A 113 21.71 -3.73 4.13
N THR A 114 20.78 -2.81 4.36
CA THR A 114 20.75 -1.93 5.55
C THR A 114 19.30 -1.72 6.02
N PRO A 115 19.06 -1.39 7.30
CA PRO A 115 17.72 -1.12 7.79
C PRO A 115 17.11 0.13 7.13
N ALA A 116 16.04 -0.06 6.36
CA ALA A 116 15.31 0.98 5.65
C ALA A 116 13.86 1.07 6.16
N LEU A 117 13.25 2.25 6.05
CA LEU A 117 11.84 2.45 6.41
C LEU A 117 10.94 1.76 5.37
N GLN A 118 10.22 0.73 5.79
CA GLN A 118 9.24 0.02 4.98
C GLN A 118 7.84 0.24 5.53
N VAL A 119 6.86 0.37 4.63
CA VAL A 119 5.45 0.48 4.99
C VAL A 119 4.92 -0.91 5.34
N VAL A 120 4.28 -1.04 6.50
CA VAL A 120 3.64 -2.26 6.98
C VAL A 120 2.17 -1.99 7.26
N PRO A 121 1.24 -2.78 6.70
CA PRO A 121 -0.18 -2.64 7.00
C PRO A 121 -0.47 -3.10 8.43
N LEU A 122 -1.32 -2.36 9.14
CA LEU A 122 -1.74 -2.68 10.52
C LEU A 122 -2.90 -3.67 10.56
N THR A 123 -3.53 -3.97 9.43
CA THR A 123 -4.58 -5.00 9.30
C THR A 123 -3.97 -6.40 9.30
N LEU A 124 -3.33 -6.76 10.41
CA LEU A 124 -2.76 -8.06 10.64
C LEU A 124 -3.84 -8.96 11.24
N ARG A 125 -4.70 -9.49 10.36
CA ARG A 125 -5.48 -10.72 10.57
C ARG A 125 -6.35 -10.73 11.85
N VAL A 126 -7.54 -10.11 11.83
CA VAL A 126 -8.62 -10.36 12.82
C VAL A 126 -9.99 -10.35 12.14
N GLU A 127 -10.85 -11.25 12.61
CA GLU A 127 -12.10 -11.79 12.03
C GLU A 127 -13.33 -10.84 11.96
N ASP A 128 -13.20 -9.57 12.34
CA ASP A 128 -14.34 -8.62 12.36
C ASP A 128 -14.26 -7.57 11.24
N PRO A 129 -15.06 -7.69 10.16
CA PRO A 129 -15.04 -6.75 9.02
C PRO A 129 -15.53 -5.33 9.34
N ALA A 130 -15.98 -5.08 10.58
CA ALA A 130 -16.46 -3.77 11.03
C ALA A 130 -15.39 -2.92 11.73
N ALA A 131 -14.22 -3.47 12.05
CA ALA A 131 -13.15 -2.74 12.72
C ALA A 131 -12.32 -1.92 11.72
N ILE A 132 -12.44 -0.59 11.77
CA ILE A 132 -11.66 0.34 10.93
C ILE A 132 -10.54 0.92 11.78
N TYR A 133 -9.29 0.63 11.41
CA TYR A 133 -8.10 1.15 12.08
C TYR A 133 -7.54 2.38 11.33
N PHE A 134 -7.14 3.40 12.09
CA PHE A 134 -6.45 4.57 11.56
C PHE A 134 -5.12 4.80 12.32
N PRO A 135 -3.99 5.00 11.63
CA PRO A 135 -3.79 4.87 10.18
C PRO A 135 -3.84 3.39 9.72
N PRO A 136 -4.14 3.11 8.44
CA PRO A 136 -4.19 1.73 7.92
C PRO A 136 -2.82 1.06 7.80
N CYS A 137 -1.74 1.85 7.71
CA CYS A 137 -0.37 1.38 7.60
C CYS A 137 0.59 2.34 8.30
N THR A 138 1.71 1.82 8.80
CA THR A 138 2.78 2.60 9.42
C THR A 138 4.14 2.25 8.82
N ARG A 139 5.16 3.08 9.03
CA ARG A 139 6.53 2.83 8.57
C ARG A 139 7.37 2.27 9.70
N VAL A 140 7.98 1.11 9.48
CA VAL A 140 8.89 0.44 10.41
C VAL A 140 10.23 0.17 9.73
N LYS A 141 11.32 0.20 10.50
CA LYS A 141 12.65 -0.16 9.97
C LYS A 141 12.72 -1.67 9.74
N ARG A 142 12.95 -2.07 8.50
CA ARG A 142 13.21 -3.47 8.11
C ARG A 142 14.46 -3.54 7.26
N CYS A 143 15.16 -4.66 7.34
CA CYS A 143 16.31 -4.92 6.47
C CYS A 143 15.85 -4.89 5.01
N GLY A 144 16.43 -4.00 4.23
CA GLY A 144 16.14 -3.83 2.80
C GLY A 144 17.43 -3.62 2.02
N GLY A 145 17.33 -3.73 0.70
CA GLY A 145 18.46 -3.65 -0.21
C GLY A 145 18.75 -4.98 -0.89
N CYS A 146 19.87 -5.03 -1.59
CA CYS A 146 20.30 -6.15 -2.41
C CYS A 146 21.58 -6.77 -1.84
N CYS A 147 21.72 -8.07 -2.04
CA CYS A 147 23.00 -8.74 -1.90
C CYS A 147 23.60 -8.92 -3.30
N ASN A 148 24.93 -8.95 -3.41
CA ASN A 148 25.63 -9.04 -4.68
C ASN A 148 25.53 -10.42 -5.37
N HIS A 149 24.95 -11.41 -4.69
CA HIS A 149 24.78 -12.75 -5.22
C HIS A 149 23.42 -13.33 -4.84
N ARG A 150 22.80 -14.10 -5.75
CA ARG A 150 21.48 -14.72 -5.57
C ARG A 150 21.41 -15.73 -4.42
N LEU A 151 22.54 -16.34 -4.05
CA LEU A 151 22.62 -17.27 -2.91
C LEU A 151 22.61 -16.56 -1.54
N LEU A 152 22.67 -15.23 -1.51
CA LEU A 152 22.63 -14.44 -0.29
C LEU A 152 21.29 -13.72 -0.15
N SER A 153 20.81 -13.60 1.09
CA SER A 153 19.60 -12.85 1.43
C SER A 153 19.87 -11.89 2.57
N CYS A 154 19.26 -10.71 2.52
CA CYS A 154 19.41 -9.68 3.55
C CYS A 154 18.55 -10.07 4.77
N GLN A 155 19.20 -10.49 5.87
CA GLN A 155 18.54 -10.92 7.09
C GLN A 155 18.88 -10.00 8.27
N PRO A 156 17.95 -9.79 9.23
CA PRO A 156 18.21 -8.98 10.41
C PRO A 156 19.19 -9.67 11.36
N THR A 157 20.18 -8.93 11.82
CA THR A 157 21.11 -9.36 12.88
C THR A 157 20.53 -9.18 14.27
N GLU A 158 19.68 -8.17 14.44
CA GLU A 158 18.99 -7.84 15.69
C GLU A 158 17.56 -7.41 15.36
N VAL A 159 16.61 -7.84 16.18
CA VAL A 159 15.19 -7.49 16.03
C VAL A 159 14.72 -6.86 17.33
N ARG A 160 14.06 -5.70 17.22
CA ARG A 160 13.46 -4.98 18.34
C ARG A 160 11.95 -4.88 18.16
N LEU A 161 11.21 -5.14 19.24
CA LEU A 161 9.78 -4.90 19.30
C LEU A 161 9.51 -3.40 19.48
N VAL A 162 8.63 -2.86 18.65
CA VAL A 162 8.20 -1.45 18.69
C VAL A 162 6.69 -1.44 18.84
N ASN A 163 6.20 -0.68 19.81
CA ASN A 163 4.78 -0.48 20.05
C ASN A 163 4.37 0.87 19.44
N TYR A 164 3.20 0.91 18.81
CA TYR A 164 2.61 2.12 18.27
C TYR A 164 1.27 2.35 18.93
N GLU A 165 1.00 3.59 19.33
CA GLU A 165 -0.33 4.02 19.74
C GLU A 165 -1.21 4.23 18.51
N GLN A 166 -2.48 3.85 18.61
CA GLN A 166 -3.47 4.07 17.56
C GLN A 166 -4.52 5.05 18.08
N CYS A 167 -4.69 6.16 17.36
CA CYS A 167 -5.70 7.15 17.69
C CYS A 167 -7.04 6.76 17.05
N ASN A 168 -8.12 6.96 17.80
CA ASN A 168 -9.48 6.85 17.29
C ASN A 168 -9.83 8.02 16.36
N HIS A 169 -10.91 7.89 15.58
CA HIS A 169 -11.41 8.94 14.67
C HIS A 169 -11.78 10.28 15.34
N LYS A 170 -11.88 10.33 16.68
CA LYS A 170 -12.16 11.55 17.47
C LYS A 170 -10.89 12.16 18.09
N GLN A 171 -9.74 11.54 17.84
CA GLN A 171 -8.45 11.91 18.39
C GLN A 171 -7.53 12.38 17.26
N ASP A 172 -6.70 13.37 17.58
CA ASP A 172 -5.63 13.85 16.72
C ASP A 172 -4.29 13.39 17.31
N TYR A 173 -3.41 12.85 16.46
CA TYR A 173 -2.07 12.45 16.87
C TYR A 173 -1.13 13.65 16.83
N ILE A 174 -0.48 13.95 17.95
CA ILE A 174 0.54 15.00 18.02
C ILE A 174 1.92 14.34 17.95
N GLU A 175 2.63 14.56 16.85
CA GLU A 175 3.95 13.96 16.58
C GLU A 175 5.00 14.37 17.64
N ASP A 176 4.97 15.62 18.10
CA ASP A 176 5.96 16.15 19.06
C ASP A 176 5.84 15.54 20.46
N GLU A 177 4.62 15.17 20.87
CA GLU A 177 4.34 14.60 22.19
C GLU A 177 4.16 13.07 22.13
N CYS A 178 4.24 12.49 20.94
CA CYS A 178 4.00 11.07 20.67
C CYS A 178 2.70 10.53 21.28
N ARG A 179 1.63 11.35 21.40
CA ARG A 179 0.37 10.97 22.05
C ARG A 179 -0.87 11.38 21.26
N CYS A 180 -1.94 10.62 21.45
CA CYS A 180 -3.28 10.97 20.94
C CYS A 180 -3.97 11.97 21.89
N ILE A 181 -4.54 13.05 21.34
CA ILE A 181 -5.35 14.02 22.10
C ILE A 181 -6.77 14.05 21.54
N CYS A 182 -7.76 14.13 22.41
CA CYS A 182 -9.15 14.31 22.00
C CYS A 182 -9.36 15.66 21.32
N SER A 183 -9.91 15.64 20.10
CA SER A 183 -10.24 16.86 19.36
C SER A 183 -11.43 17.62 20.01
N ASN A 184 -12.32 16.88 20.67
CA ASN A 184 -13.55 17.41 21.26
C ASN A 184 -13.37 17.90 22.70
N THR A 185 -12.68 19.03 22.85
CA THR A 185 -12.41 19.66 24.15
C THR A 185 -13.67 20.20 24.83
N ASP A 186 -14.68 20.60 24.06
CA ASP A 186 -15.92 21.17 24.60
C ASP A 186 -16.75 20.13 25.35
N ASP A 187 -16.86 18.93 24.81
CA ASP A 187 -17.60 17.85 25.46
C ASP A 187 -16.84 17.31 26.67
N GLU A 188 -15.51 17.31 26.62
CA GLU A 188 -14.67 17.02 27.79
C GLU A 188 -14.94 18.03 28.92
N ALA A 189 -14.96 19.33 28.61
CA ALA A 189 -15.25 20.38 29.60
C ALA A 189 -16.66 20.24 30.19
N LYS A 190 -17.68 19.98 29.35
CA LYS A 190 -19.06 19.74 29.80
C LYS A 190 -19.17 18.47 30.66
N CYS A 191 -18.42 17.43 30.32
CA CYS A 191 -18.37 16.18 31.08
C CYS A 191 -17.77 16.41 32.47
N LYS A 192 -16.63 17.10 32.52
CA LYS A 192 -15.92 17.43 33.76
C LYS A 192 -16.71 18.34 34.69
N ASN A 193 -17.57 19.21 34.15
CA ASN A 193 -18.48 20.02 34.95
C ASN A 193 -19.46 19.17 35.79
N ASN A 194 -19.86 18.00 35.26
CA ASN A 194 -20.74 17.04 35.95
C ASN A 194 -19.96 15.81 36.47
N SER A 195 -18.76 16.02 36.99
CA SER A 195 -17.83 14.96 37.45
C SER A 195 -18.37 14.06 38.58
N HIS A 196 -19.42 14.50 39.28
CA HIS A 196 -20.07 13.72 40.34
C HIS A 196 -20.84 12.51 39.81
N ILE A 197 -21.35 12.55 38.58
CA ILE A 197 -22.15 11.47 37.97
C ILE A 197 -21.57 10.99 36.64
N LYS A 198 -20.80 11.82 35.94
CA LYS A 198 -20.19 11.50 34.65
C LYS A 198 -18.68 11.33 34.77
N ILE A 199 -18.13 10.48 33.92
CA ILE A 199 -16.69 10.23 33.79
C ILE A 199 -16.28 10.36 32.33
N TRP A 200 -15.17 11.06 32.09
CA TRP A 200 -14.61 11.21 30.75
C TRP A 200 -13.65 10.07 30.46
N ASP A 201 -13.86 9.38 29.34
CA ASP A 201 -12.96 8.36 28.81
C ASP A 201 -12.03 9.00 27.78
N SER A 202 -10.73 9.09 28.10
CA SER A 202 -9.73 9.72 27.25
C SER A 202 -9.35 8.87 26.03
N ASP A 203 -9.53 7.56 26.09
CA ASP A 203 -9.17 6.64 25.00
C ASP A 203 -10.24 6.68 23.90
N LYS A 204 -11.50 6.85 24.29
CA LYS A 204 -12.64 6.93 23.36
C LYS A 204 -13.05 8.37 23.04
N CYS A 205 -12.60 9.35 23.82
CA CYS A 205 -13.08 10.73 23.79
C CYS A 205 -14.60 10.81 23.93
N GLU A 206 -15.14 10.05 24.88
CA GLU A 206 -16.56 9.97 25.15
C GLU A 206 -16.84 10.19 26.64
N CYS A 207 -17.94 10.88 26.92
CA CYS A 207 -18.42 11.08 28.27
C CYS A 207 -19.36 9.93 28.66
N GLY A 208 -18.95 9.11 29.62
CA GLY A 208 -19.73 8.03 30.20
C GLY A 208 -20.40 8.39 31.52
N CYS A 209 -21.30 7.53 31.97
CA CYS A 209 -21.87 7.58 33.32
C CYS A 209 -21.00 6.75 34.27
N ARG A 210 -20.78 7.23 35.50
CA ARG A 210 -19.98 6.53 36.52
C ARG A 210 -20.64 5.22 36.95
N GLU A 211 -21.95 5.24 37.11
CA GLU A 211 -22.76 4.08 37.44
C GLU A 211 -23.79 3.87 36.34
N ILE A 212 -23.88 2.62 35.86
CA ILE A 212 -24.85 2.20 34.85
C ILE A 212 -25.70 1.13 35.52
N GLU A 213 -26.92 1.51 35.93
CA GLU A 213 -27.88 0.57 36.50
C GLU A 213 -28.84 0.06 35.41
N PRO A 214 -29.19 -1.24 35.42
CA PRO A 214 -30.22 -1.77 34.54
C PRO A 214 -31.58 -1.20 34.96
N CYS A 215 -32.20 -0.42 34.08
CA CYS A 215 -33.52 0.13 34.34
C CYS A 215 -34.58 -0.98 34.42
N HIS A 216 -35.52 -0.85 35.37
CA HIS A 216 -36.70 -1.70 35.45
C HIS A 216 -37.60 -1.58 34.20
N GLU A 217 -38.46 -2.57 33.98
CA GLU A 217 -39.31 -2.70 32.79
C GLU A 217 -40.07 -1.40 32.45
N GLY A 218 -39.97 -0.97 31.19
CA GLY A 218 -40.66 0.23 30.68
C GLY A 218 -39.87 1.55 30.78
N LEU A 219 -38.73 1.56 31.47
CA LEU A 219 -37.82 2.70 31.53
C LEU A 219 -36.66 2.54 30.53
N TYR A 220 -36.16 3.64 29.98
CA TYR A 220 -34.93 3.66 29.18
C TYR A 220 -33.84 4.41 29.94
N PHE A 221 -32.60 3.93 29.83
CA PHE A 221 -31.46 4.63 30.40
C PHE A 221 -31.06 5.79 29.48
N ASP A 222 -31.18 7.02 29.96
CA ASP A 222 -30.72 8.19 29.24
C ASP A 222 -29.24 8.47 29.54
N LYS A 223 -28.39 8.31 28.54
CA LYS A 223 -26.94 8.56 28.63
C LYS A 223 -26.60 10.02 28.92
N ASN A 224 -27.50 10.96 28.63
CA ASN A 224 -27.26 12.39 28.87
C ASN A 224 -27.49 12.76 30.33
N THR A 225 -28.46 12.16 31.00
CA THR A 225 -28.78 12.42 32.40
C THR A 225 -28.28 11.36 33.37
N CYS A 226 -27.78 10.23 32.85
CA CYS A 226 -27.35 9.05 33.61
C CYS A 226 -28.43 8.52 34.55
N ARG A 227 -29.68 8.54 34.11
CA ARG A 227 -30.86 8.14 34.88
C ARG A 227 -31.86 7.38 34.00
N CYS A 228 -32.63 6.51 34.63
CA CYS A 228 -33.75 5.82 34.00
C CYS A 228 -34.94 6.79 33.83
N GLN A 229 -35.35 7.03 32.59
CA GLN A 229 -36.50 7.87 32.25
C GLN A 229 -37.61 7.03 31.61
N LEU A 230 -38.86 7.46 31.77
CA LEU A 230 -39.99 6.84 31.08
C LEU A 230 -39.88 7.16 29.60
N LYS A 231 -39.99 6.15 28.71
CA LYS A 231 -40.12 6.43 27.28
C LYS A 231 -41.30 7.40 27.11
N PRO A 232 -41.14 8.52 26.38
CA PRO A 232 -42.28 9.37 26.09
C PRO A 232 -43.34 8.49 25.43
N ARG A 233 -44.46 8.29 26.12
CA ARG A 233 -45.64 7.62 25.56
C ARG A 233 -46.03 8.50 24.38
N SER A 234 -45.75 8.04 23.16
CA SER A 234 -46.28 8.63 21.94
C SER A 234 -47.75 8.93 22.22
N ARG A 235 -48.08 10.20 22.49
CA ARG A 235 -49.46 10.65 22.30
C ARG A 235 -49.66 10.51 20.82
N ASP A 236 -50.52 9.58 20.45
CA ASP A 236 -50.93 9.28 19.10
C ASP A 236 -51.01 10.55 18.25
N THR A 237 -49.94 10.85 17.52
CA THR A 237 -50.07 11.53 16.24
C THR A 237 -50.19 10.38 15.25
N TYR A 238 -51.45 10.04 15.00
CA TYR A 238 -51.89 9.14 13.97
C TYR A 238 -51.38 9.68 12.62
N TYR A 239 -50.16 9.33 12.24
CA TYR A 239 -49.77 9.29 10.84
C TYR A 239 -50.38 8.01 10.28
N THR A 240 -51.59 8.13 9.74
CA THR A 240 -52.10 7.16 8.77
C THR A 240 -51.03 6.93 7.71
N TRP A 241 -50.54 5.71 7.64
CA TRP A 241 -49.98 5.16 6.40
C TRP A 241 -51.17 4.95 5.45
N GLU A 242 -51.72 6.02 4.90
CA GLU A 242 -52.45 5.84 3.64
C GLU A 242 -51.42 5.52 2.59
N ALA A 243 -51.54 4.31 2.03
CA ALA A 243 -50.84 3.86 0.86
C ALA A 243 -51.14 4.82 -0.30
N ASN A 244 -50.36 5.88 -0.40
CA ASN A 244 -50.24 6.70 -1.59
C ASN A 244 -48.76 6.68 -1.96
N GLU A 245 -48.48 6.05 -3.10
CA GLU A 245 -47.21 6.12 -3.81
C GLU A 245 -46.78 7.59 -3.94
N LYS A 246 -46.00 8.09 -2.97
CA LYS A 246 -45.21 9.29 -3.20
C LYS A 246 -44.07 8.88 -4.11
N LYS A 247 -44.31 9.07 -5.42
CA LYS A 247 -43.24 9.26 -6.40
C LYS A 247 -42.20 10.14 -5.73
N VAL A 248 -41.00 9.60 -5.53
CA VAL A 248 -39.83 10.37 -5.13
C VAL A 248 -39.58 11.30 -6.31
N THR A 249 -40.09 12.53 -6.25
CA THR A 249 -39.59 13.60 -7.11
C THR A 249 -38.14 13.83 -6.67
N PRO A 250 -37.16 13.62 -7.56
CA PRO A 250 -35.77 13.90 -7.21
C PRO A 250 -35.65 15.39 -6.85
N PRO A 251 -34.73 15.75 -5.94
CA PRO A 251 -34.51 17.14 -5.61
C PRO A 251 -34.15 17.90 -6.88
N ILE A 252 -34.93 18.94 -7.18
CA ILE A 252 -34.53 19.98 -8.13
C ILE A 252 -33.23 20.54 -7.57
N PHE A 253 -32.13 20.37 -8.30
CA PHE A 253 -30.90 21.09 -8.04
C PHE A 253 -31.24 22.58 -8.14
N ALA A 254 -31.43 23.22 -6.98
CA ALA A 254 -31.50 24.67 -6.90
C ALA A 254 -30.17 25.21 -7.43
N ASP A 255 -30.27 26.09 -8.40
CA ASP A 255 -29.16 26.72 -9.08
C ASP A 255 -28.07 27.19 -8.11
N ILE A 256 -26.84 26.94 -8.53
CA ILE A 256 -25.59 27.42 -7.93
C ILE A 256 -25.68 28.95 -7.82
N MET A 257 -25.99 29.46 -6.62
CA MET A 257 -25.71 30.87 -6.31
C MET A 257 -24.20 31.03 -6.08
N PRO A 258 -23.54 32.05 -6.66
CA PRO A 258 -22.10 32.23 -6.50
C PRO A 258 -21.73 32.50 -5.04
N ARG A 259 -20.62 31.88 -4.59
CA ARG A 259 -19.86 32.23 -3.38
C ARG A 259 -19.91 33.74 -3.11
N ARG A 260 -20.42 34.15 -1.95
CA ARG A 260 -20.14 35.49 -1.41
C ARG A 260 -18.63 35.65 -1.32
N LYS A 261 -18.06 36.56 -2.11
CA LYS A 261 -16.65 36.95 -2.00
C LYS A 261 -16.40 37.52 -0.60
N HIS A 262 -15.21 37.21 -0.08
CA HIS A 262 -14.67 37.85 1.10
C HIS A 262 -14.67 39.37 0.91
N LYS A 263 -15.05 40.12 1.94
CA LYS A 263 -15.01 41.58 1.93
C LYS A 263 -13.54 41.97 2.09
N ASP A 264 -12.96 42.63 1.09
CA ASP A 264 -11.60 43.16 1.17
C ASP A 264 -11.53 44.25 2.26
N GLU A 265 -10.45 44.24 3.06
CA GLU A 265 -10.17 45.27 4.06
C GLU A 265 -9.82 46.61 3.39
N PRO A 266 -10.20 47.77 3.98
CA PRO A 266 -9.87 49.06 3.42
C PRO A 266 -8.38 49.38 3.61
N ILE A 267 -7.72 49.69 2.49
CA ILE A 267 -6.37 50.27 2.44
C ILE A 267 -6.47 51.70 2.99
N TYR A 268 -5.81 51.98 4.11
CA TYR A 268 -5.59 53.34 4.58
C TYR A 268 -4.50 54.01 3.73
N LYS A 269 -4.79 55.22 3.25
CA LYS A 269 -3.82 56.13 2.64
C LYS A 269 -2.94 56.78 3.70
#